data_AF-A0A132NLH2-F1
#
_entry.id   AF-A0A132NLH2-F1
#
_cell.length_a   1.000
_cell.length_b   1.000
_cell.length_c   1.000
_cell.angle_alpha   90.00
_cell.angle_beta   90.00
_cell.angle_gamma   90.00
#
_symmetry.space_group_name_H-M   'P 1'
#
loop_
_entity.id
_entity.type
_entity.pdbx_description
1 polymer ?
#
loop_
_entity_poly.entity_id
_entity_poly.type
_entity_poly.pdbx_seq_one_letter_code
_entity_poly.pdbx_strand_id
1 'polypeptide(L)'
;ALIRAKFPELSANQVIHRLIKTADDCGPPGRDDYCGYGMINPVRALTEDVGEWPRDKNPLAPELTAAQPTQQPQANDSGEGGPGPVLVWALGGLLAVGAVILVVVL
;
A
#
# COMPACT_ATOMS: atom_id res chain seq x y z
N ALA A 1 -5.39 0.30 26.63
CA ALA A 1 -5.19 0.38 28.09
C ALA A 1 -4.35 -0.78 28.63
N LEU A 2 -4.74 -2.04 28.40
CA LEU A 2 -4.03 -3.23 28.92
C LEU A 2 -2.52 -3.24 28.64
N ILE A 3 -2.11 -2.95 27.40
CA ILE A 3 -0.67 -2.88 27.05
C ILE A 3 0.06 -1.86 27.92
N ARG A 4 -0.51 -0.67 28.13
CA ARG A 4 0.09 0.37 29.00
C ARG A 4 0.10 -0.01 30.48
N ALA A 5 -0.86 -0.84 30.92
CA ALA A 5 -0.89 -1.35 32.29
C ALA A 5 0.21 -2.40 32.53
N LYS A 6 0.46 -3.27 31.54
CA LYS A 6 1.51 -4.29 31.62
C LYS A 6 2.91 -3.74 31.36
N PHE A 7 3.02 -2.75 30.46
CA PHE A 7 4.27 -2.14 30.00
C PHE A 7 4.19 -0.61 30.18
N PRO A 8 4.23 -0.11 31.43
CA PRO A 8 4.03 1.31 31.74
C PRO A 8 5.11 2.24 31.17
N GLU A 9 6.28 1.72 30.86
CA GLU A 9 7.42 2.44 30.29
C GLU A 9 7.31 2.69 28.78
N LEU A 10 6.46 1.97 28.06
CA LEU A 10 6.36 2.12 26.61
C LEU A 10 5.79 3.48 26.21
N SER A 11 6.39 4.09 25.19
CA SER A 11 5.82 5.28 24.55
C SER A 11 4.54 4.93 23.77
N ALA A 12 3.75 5.94 23.42
CA ALA A 12 2.57 5.73 22.56
C ALA A 12 2.93 5.06 21.23
N ASN A 13 4.05 5.47 20.61
CA ASN A 13 4.54 4.88 19.37
C ASN A 13 4.88 3.39 19.54
N GLN A 14 5.53 3.02 20.64
CA GLN A 14 5.86 1.62 20.93
C GLN A 14 4.61 0.78 21.21
N VAL A 15 3.58 1.35 21.87
CA VAL A 15 2.28 0.69 22.06
C VAL A 15 1.59 0.45 20.72
N ILE A 16 1.61 1.42 19.81
CA ILE A 16 1.02 1.28 18.48
C ILE A 16 1.78 0.24 17.65
N HIS A 17 3.12 0.27 17.64
CA HIS A 17 3.95 -0.75 16.98
C HIS A 17 3.59 -2.16 17.47
N ARG A 18 3.45 -2.33 18.79
CA ARG A 18 3.07 -3.61 19.39
C ARG A 18 1.68 -4.07 18.93
N LEU A 19 0.69 -3.18 18.88
CA LEU A 19 -0.64 -3.50 18.35
C LEU A 19 -0.58 -3.96 16.89
N ILE A 20 0.16 -3.23 16.04
CA ILE A 20 0.30 -3.55 14.62
C ILE A 20 0.98 -4.91 14.42
N LYS A 21 2.09 -5.17 15.12
CA LYS A 21 2.87 -6.41 14.93
C LYS A 21 2.18 -7.68 15.41
N THR A 22 1.24 -7.55 16.35
CA THR A 22 0.51 -8.70 16.90
C THR A 22 -0.91 -8.82 16.37
N ALA A 23 -1.33 -7.94 15.47
CA ALA A 23 -2.63 -8.07 14.83
C ALA A 23 -2.67 -9.37 14.01
N ASP A 24 -3.83 -10.01 14.00
CA ASP A 24 -4.12 -11.15 13.14
C ASP A 24 -4.65 -10.60 11.83
N ASP A 25 -3.92 -10.84 10.75
CA ASP A 25 -4.27 -10.32 9.43
C ASP A 25 -5.69 -10.75 9.02
N CYS A 26 -6.46 -9.83 8.46
CA CYS A 26 -7.78 -10.13 7.94
C CYS A 26 -7.93 -9.57 6.53
N GLY A 27 -8.17 -10.46 5.56
CA GLY A 27 -8.25 -10.09 4.15
C GLY A 27 -6.96 -10.39 3.39
N PRO A 28 -6.64 -9.61 2.34
CA PRO A 28 -5.39 -9.74 1.60
C PRO A 28 -4.16 -9.54 2.50
N PRO A 29 -3.06 -10.26 2.27
CA PRO A 29 -1.87 -10.14 3.11
C PRO A 29 -1.36 -8.70 3.27
N GLY A 30 -1.18 -8.26 4.51
CA GLY A 30 -0.58 -6.99 4.85
C GLY A 30 -1.59 -5.91 5.23
N ARG A 31 -1.29 -4.64 4.89
CA ARG A 31 -2.16 -3.52 5.25
C ARG A 31 -3.19 -3.26 4.15
N ASP A 32 -4.45 -3.18 4.52
CA ASP A 32 -5.56 -2.89 3.60
C ASP A 32 -6.56 -1.86 4.16
N ASP A 33 -7.49 -1.41 3.32
CA ASP A 33 -8.45 -0.34 3.66
C ASP A 33 -9.65 -0.81 4.49
N TYR A 34 -9.91 -2.13 4.56
CA TYR A 34 -11.02 -2.70 5.30
C TYR A 34 -10.61 -3.13 6.71
N CYS A 35 -9.45 -3.75 6.82
CA CYS A 35 -8.92 -4.35 8.03
C CYS A 35 -7.73 -3.60 8.63
N GLY A 36 -7.16 -2.62 7.91
CA GLY A 36 -6.00 -1.90 8.40
C GLY A 36 -4.81 -2.83 8.52
N TYR A 37 -4.31 -3.06 9.72
CA TYR A 37 -3.23 -4.03 9.98
C TYR A 37 -3.75 -5.40 10.43
N GLY A 38 -5.06 -5.61 10.41
CA GLY A 38 -5.72 -6.81 10.90
C GLY A 38 -6.49 -6.61 12.21
N MET A 39 -7.06 -7.71 12.69
CA MET A 39 -7.80 -7.77 13.94
C MET A 39 -6.87 -7.68 15.15
N ILE A 40 -7.25 -6.90 16.16
CA ILE A 40 -6.49 -6.80 17.41
C ILE A 40 -6.48 -8.17 18.11
N ASN A 41 -5.29 -8.68 18.45
CA ASN A 41 -5.12 -9.85 19.30
C ASN A 41 -4.53 -9.44 20.67
N PRO A 42 -5.37 -9.27 21.72
CA PRO A 42 -4.92 -8.80 23.02
C PRO A 42 -3.98 -9.77 23.73
N VAL A 43 -4.14 -11.07 23.48
CA VAL A 43 -3.28 -12.10 24.09
C VAL A 43 -1.87 -11.95 23.53
N ARG A 44 -1.72 -12.01 22.21
CA ARG A 44 -0.42 -11.83 21.54
C ARG A 44 0.19 -10.46 21.86
N ALA A 45 -0.60 -9.40 21.82
CA ALA A 45 -0.18 -8.06 22.21
C ALA A 45 0.30 -7.97 23.67
N LEU A 46 -0.07 -8.88 24.56
CA LEU A 46 0.42 -8.91 25.94
C LEU A 46 1.53 -9.94 26.16
N THR A 47 1.65 -10.98 25.35
CA THR A 47 2.55 -12.11 25.62
C THR A 47 3.74 -12.22 24.68
N GLU A 48 3.63 -11.77 23.43
CA GLU A 48 4.70 -11.96 22.44
C GLU A 48 5.83 -10.94 22.61
N ASP A 49 7.05 -11.34 22.25
CA ASP A 49 8.13 -10.38 22.00
C ASP A 49 7.97 -9.82 20.58
N VAL A 50 7.85 -8.49 20.47
CA VAL A 50 7.58 -7.79 19.20
C VAL A 50 8.81 -7.03 18.69
N GLY A 51 9.96 -7.20 19.36
CA GLY A 51 11.16 -6.43 19.13
C GLY A 51 11.06 -4.98 19.61
N GLU A 52 12.21 -4.31 19.63
CA GLU A 52 12.29 -2.90 20.01
C GLU A 52 11.80 -1.98 18.89
N TRP A 53 11.21 -0.84 19.28
CA TRP A 53 10.83 0.25 18.37
C TRP A 53 11.26 1.59 18.96
N PRO A 54 11.81 2.54 18.16
CA PRO A 54 12.20 3.85 18.66
C PRO A 54 11.03 4.60 19.29
N ARG A 55 11.27 5.25 20.44
CA ARG A 55 10.20 5.92 21.21
C ARG A 55 9.52 7.04 20.45
N ASP A 56 10.26 7.74 19.61
CA ASP A 56 9.92 8.97 18.89
C ASP A 56 9.54 8.74 17.41
N LYS A 57 9.71 7.52 16.89
CA LYS A 57 9.33 7.18 15.51
C LYS A 57 7.85 6.78 15.44
N ASN A 58 7.04 7.48 14.64
CA ASN A 58 5.64 7.12 14.41
C ASN A 58 5.56 5.85 13.52
N PRO A 59 5.02 4.71 14.01
CA PRO A 59 4.89 3.48 13.23
C PRO A 59 3.79 3.55 12.14
N LEU A 60 2.94 4.59 12.18
CA LEU A 60 1.90 4.84 11.19
C LEU A 60 2.31 5.90 10.16
N ALA A 61 3.52 6.46 10.28
CA ALA A 61 4.01 7.37 9.26
C ALA A 61 4.04 6.60 7.93
N PRO A 62 3.52 7.19 6.84
CA PRO A 62 3.73 6.61 5.53
C PRO A 62 5.23 6.44 5.35
N GLU A 63 5.66 5.28 4.83
CA GLU A 63 6.99 5.21 4.29
C GLU A 63 7.05 6.30 3.24
N LEU A 64 7.87 7.33 3.47
CA LEU A 64 8.27 8.25 2.43
C LEU A 64 9.12 7.41 1.47
N THR A 65 8.47 6.58 0.66
CA THR A 65 9.03 6.16 -0.60
C THR A 65 9.31 7.48 -1.29
N ALA A 66 10.58 7.88 -1.36
CA ALA A 66 11.00 8.94 -2.27
C ALA A 66 10.27 8.68 -3.57
N ALA A 67 9.38 9.60 -3.97
CA ALA A 67 8.40 9.38 -5.03
C ALA A 67 9.05 8.54 -6.11
N GLN A 68 8.65 7.26 -6.21
CA GLN A 68 9.12 6.44 -7.30
C GLN A 68 8.74 7.24 -8.54
N PRO A 69 9.70 7.59 -9.42
CA PRO A 69 9.36 8.27 -10.64
C PRO A 69 8.28 7.41 -11.27
N THR A 70 7.09 7.98 -11.48
CA THR A 70 6.00 7.29 -12.15
C THR A 70 6.60 6.59 -13.35
N GLN A 71 6.64 5.26 -13.32
CA GLN A 71 7.02 4.48 -14.48
C GLN A 71 5.95 4.77 -15.52
N GLN A 72 6.23 5.77 -16.35
CA GLN A 72 5.57 6.00 -17.60
C GLN A 72 5.64 4.66 -18.35
N PRO A 73 4.51 4.14 -18.88
CA PRO A 73 4.48 2.81 -19.48
C PRO A 73 5.66 2.63 -20.44
N GLN A 74 6.61 1.75 -20.07
CA GLN A 74 7.71 1.38 -20.93
C GLN A 74 7.15 0.51 -22.05
N ALA A 75 6.99 1.12 -23.21
CA ALA A 75 6.84 0.40 -24.46
C ALA A 75 8.19 -0.26 -24.80
N ASN A 76 8.31 -1.54 -24.47
CA ASN A 76 9.27 -2.45 -25.10
C ASN A 76 8.56 -2.97 -26.38
N ASP A 77 9.13 -3.13 -27.56
CA ASP A 77 10.49 -3.12 -28.05
C ASP A 77 10.41 -3.13 -29.61
N SER A 78 11.57 -2.95 -30.25
CA SER A 78 11.97 -3.52 -31.53
C SER A 78 11.86 -2.61 -32.78
N GLY A 79 13.03 -2.10 -33.23
CA GLY A 79 13.25 -1.78 -34.64
C GLY A 79 13.88 -0.41 -34.93
N GLU A 80 15.21 -0.36 -34.84
CA GLU A 80 16.12 0.36 -35.75
C GLU A 80 15.64 1.64 -36.49
N GLY A 81 16.24 2.78 -36.11
CA GLY A 81 16.76 3.76 -37.07
C GLY A 81 15.97 5.07 -37.33
N GLY A 82 16.40 6.18 -36.71
CA GLY A 82 16.26 7.54 -37.28
C GLY A 82 15.15 8.44 -36.68
N PRO A 83 15.31 9.78 -36.71
CA PRO A 83 14.70 10.72 -35.75
C PRO A 83 13.23 11.04 -36.08
N GLY A 84 12.37 10.99 -35.05
CA GLY A 84 10.92 11.02 -35.17
C GLY A 84 10.25 12.40 -35.01
N PRO A 85 8.95 12.48 -35.35
CA PRO A 85 8.09 13.57 -34.93
C PRO A 85 7.29 13.18 -33.68
N VAL A 86 7.38 14.05 -32.68
CA VAL A 86 6.31 14.37 -31.72
C VAL A 86 4.98 14.41 -32.47
N LEU A 87 3.88 13.88 -31.89
CA LEU A 87 2.46 14.12 -32.27
C LEU A 87 1.68 12.97 -32.95
N VAL A 88 1.51 11.78 -32.35
CA VAL A 88 0.34 10.91 -32.68
C VAL A 88 -0.05 10.02 -31.49
N TRP A 89 -0.83 10.46 -30.50
CA TRP A 89 -1.63 9.53 -29.66
C TRP A 89 -2.86 10.22 -29.00
N ALA A 90 -3.56 11.07 -29.75
CA ALA A 90 -4.86 11.62 -29.30
C ALA A 90 -6.09 10.95 -29.96
N LEU A 91 -5.91 9.93 -30.81
CA LEU A 91 -7.02 9.40 -31.64
C LEU A 91 -7.41 7.94 -31.39
N GLY A 92 -6.78 7.22 -30.45
CA GLY A 92 -7.08 5.80 -30.20
C GLY A 92 -8.25 5.53 -29.24
N GLY A 93 -8.50 6.44 -28.28
CA GLY A 93 -9.46 6.20 -27.20
C GLY A 93 -10.93 6.32 -27.61
N LEU A 94 -11.23 7.03 -28.70
CA LEU A 94 -12.62 7.33 -29.08
C LEU A 94 -13.29 6.19 -29.88
N LEU A 95 -12.52 5.31 -30.52
CA LEU A 95 -13.08 4.19 -31.32
C LEU A 95 -13.42 2.96 -30.46
N ALA A 96 -12.73 2.75 -29.33
CA ALA A 96 -12.97 1.59 -28.47
C ALA A 96 -14.29 1.70 -27.68
N VAL A 97 -14.69 2.90 -27.25
CA VAL A 97 -15.94 3.10 -26.50
C VAL A 97 -17.17 2.90 -27.39
N GLY A 98 -17.08 3.27 -28.68
CA GLY A 98 -18.19 3.11 -29.63
C GLY A 98 -18.52 1.64 -29.96
N ALA A 99 -17.51 0.77 -30.05
CA ALA A 99 -17.70 -0.63 -30.40
C ALA A 99 -18.34 -1.45 -29.26
N VAL A 100 -18.05 -1.12 -27.99
CA VAL A 100 -18.60 -1.85 -26.83
C VAL A 100 -20.10 -1.59 -26.66
N ILE A 101 -20.59 -0.39 -26.99
CA ILE A 101 -22.02 -0.07 -26.89
C ILE A 101 -22.83 -0.81 -27.96
N LEU A 102 -22.26 -1.06 -29.14
CA LEU A 102 -22.97 -1.70 -30.26
C LEU A 102 -23.22 -3.20 -30.02
N VAL A 103 -22.34 -3.88 -29.27
CA VAL A 103 -22.48 -5.31 -28.94
C VAL A 103 -23.53 -5.56 -27.84
N VAL A 104 -23.84 -4.56 -26.99
CA VAL A 104 -24.81 -4.72 -25.89
C VAL A 104 -26.27 -4.57 -26.36
N VAL A 105 -26.49 -4.06 -27.58
CA VAL A 105 -27.84 -3.75 -28.12
C VAL A 105 -28.27 -4.70 -29.25
N LEU A 106 -27.52 -5.79 -29.51
CA LEU A 106 -27.85 -6.80 -30.52
C LEU A 106 -28.10 -8.19 -29.92
#